data_AF-A0A962SYX9-F1
#
_entry.id   AF-A0A962SYX9-F1
#
_cell.length_a   1.000
_cell.length_b   1.000
_cell.length_c   1.000
_cell.angle_alpha   90.00
_cell.angle_beta   90.00
_cell.angle_gamma   90.00
#
_symmetry.space_group_name_H-M   'P 1'
#
loop_
_entity.id
_entity.type
_entity.pdbx_description
1 polymer ?
#
loop_
_entity_poly.entity_id
_entity_poly.type
_entity_poly.pdbx_seq_one_letter_code
_entity_poly.pdbx_strand_id
1 'polypeptide(L)'
;FGEYGLKAITRGLWTARQIEAARRAINRYIKRGGKVWIRIFPDKPITKKPLEVRMGSGKGNVEYWVAKVKPGCVLYEVEGVSELVAREAFRLAAAKLPVQTAFVNRMVM
;
A
#
# COMPACT_ATOMS: atom_id res chain seq x y z
N PHE A 1 13.94 2.18 7.06
CA PHE A 1 13.96 3.60 6.67
C PHE A 1 13.25 4.35 7.78
N GLY A 2 12.23 5.18 7.52
CA GLY A 2 11.69 6.20 8.44
C GLY A 2 11.30 5.72 9.84
N GLU A 3 11.04 6.69 10.73
CA GLU A 3 10.78 6.48 12.17
C GLU A 3 9.49 5.68 12.43
N TYR A 4 8.46 5.90 11.61
CA TYR A 4 7.14 5.27 11.75
C TYR A 4 6.78 4.49 10.49
N GLY A 5 6.06 3.38 10.66
CA GLY A 5 5.66 2.50 9.57
C GLY A 5 4.22 2.01 9.65
N LEU A 6 3.66 1.70 8.48
CA LEU A 6 2.40 0.98 8.35
C LEU A 6 2.68 -0.45 7.91
N LYS A 7 2.37 -1.42 8.77
CA LYS A 7 2.63 -2.85 8.57
C LYS A 7 1.34 -3.59 8.19
N ALA A 8 1.41 -4.54 7.27
CA ALA A 8 0.29 -5.42 6.96
C ALA A 8 0.12 -6.50 8.04
N ILE A 9 -1.10 -6.70 8.52
CA ILE A 9 -1.47 -7.79 9.43
C ILE A 9 -1.97 -8.99 8.61
N THR A 10 -2.79 -8.75 7.60
CA THR A 10 -3.35 -9.82 6.75
C THR A 10 -2.69 -9.88 5.37
N ARG A 11 -2.88 -11.02 4.69
CA ARG A 11 -2.38 -11.26 3.33
C ARG A 11 -3.32 -10.63 2.29
N GLY A 12 -2.77 -10.11 1.19
CA GLY A 12 -3.60 -9.62 0.09
C GLY A 12 -2.82 -9.28 -1.18
N LEU A 13 -3.57 -9.03 -2.26
CA LEU A 13 -3.05 -8.44 -3.50
C LEU A 13 -3.45 -6.96 -3.55
N TRP A 14 -2.47 -6.10 -3.76
CA TRP A 14 -2.66 -4.66 -3.71
C TRP A 14 -2.45 -4.04 -5.07
N THR A 15 -3.49 -3.42 -5.63
CA THR A 15 -3.39 -2.72 -6.90
C THR A 15 -2.53 -1.46 -6.79
N ALA A 16 -1.89 -1.08 -7.89
CA ALA A 16 -1.18 0.21 -7.98
C ALA A 16 -2.08 1.41 -7.57
N ARG A 17 -3.39 1.34 -7.87
CA ARG A 17 -4.37 2.37 -7.51
C ARG A 17 -4.57 2.47 -5.99
N GLN A 18 -4.65 1.35 -5.28
CA GLN A 18 -4.75 1.33 -3.81
C GLN A 18 -3.48 1.87 -3.16
N ILE A 19 -2.31 1.48 -3.68
CA ILE A 19 -1.02 1.97 -3.21
C ILE A 19 -0.95 3.51 -3.35
N GLU A 20 -1.39 4.05 -4.48
CA GLU A 20 -1.38 5.49 -4.72
C GLU A 20 -2.45 6.22 -3.89
N ALA A 21 -3.64 5.65 -3.73
CA ALA A 21 -4.70 6.24 -2.91
C ALA A 21 -4.28 6.40 -1.45
N ALA A 22 -3.63 5.38 -0.87
CA ALA A 22 -3.09 5.44 0.48
C ALA A 22 -1.93 6.45 0.58
N ARG A 23 -1.00 6.47 -0.38
CA ARG A 23 0.09 7.47 -0.44
C ARG A 23 -0.44 8.90 -0.47
N ARG A 24 -1.47 9.17 -1.28
CA ARG A 24 -2.11 10.50 -1.35
C ARG A 24 -2.77 10.89 -0.04
N ALA A 25 -3.39 9.95 0.67
CA ALA A 25 -3.99 10.20 1.98
C ALA A 25 -2.92 10.61 3.01
N ILE A 26 -1.80 9.88 3.06
CA ILE A 26 -0.65 10.20 3.92
C ILE A 26 -0.13 11.60 3.61
N ASN A 27 0.23 11.86 2.35
CA ASN A 27 0.81 13.14 1.93
C ASN A 27 -0.10 14.35 2.15
N ARG A 28 -1.42 14.16 2.00
CA ARG A 28 -2.41 15.21 2.29
C ARG A 28 -2.44 15.53 3.78
N TYR A 29 -2.45 14.52 4.64
CA TYR A 29 -2.55 14.72 6.08
C TYR A 29 -1.30 15.38 6.67
N ILE A 30 -0.11 14.94 6.25
CA ILE A 30 1.17 15.53 6.69
C ILE A 30 1.47 16.89 6.04
N LYS A 31 0.55 17.42 5.20
CA LYS A 31 0.71 18.69 4.46
C LYS A 31 2.01 18.78 3.65
N ARG A 32 2.42 17.65 3.05
CA ARG A 32 3.72 17.49 2.35
C ARG A 32 4.96 17.74 3.22
N GLY A 33 4.81 17.78 4.54
CA GLY A 33 5.92 17.78 5.48
C GLY A 33 6.49 16.37 5.69
N GLY A 34 7.77 16.29 6.06
CA GLY A 34 8.46 15.02 6.26
C GLY A 34 8.78 14.29 4.95
N LYS A 35 9.20 13.03 5.10
CA LYS A 35 9.51 12.12 3.98
C LYS A 35 8.63 10.89 4.08
N VAL A 36 8.17 10.39 2.94
CA VAL A 36 7.33 9.19 2.84
C VAL A 36 7.97 8.20 1.88
N TRP A 37 8.15 6.97 2.33
CA TRP A 37 8.62 5.85 1.51
C TRP A 37 7.48 4.89 1.25
N ILE A 38 7.42 4.39 0.02
CA ILE A 38 6.61 3.23 -0.34
C ILE A 38 7.56 2.03 -0.36
N ARG A 39 7.27 1.02 0.47
CA ARG A 39 8.14 -0.16 0.63
C ARG A 39 7.75 -1.32 -0.28
N ILE A 40 6.58 -1.23 -0.90
CA ILE A 40 6.04 -2.23 -1.82
C ILE A 40 6.01 -1.69 -3.25
N PHE A 41 6.13 -2.57 -4.23
CA PHE A 41 6.06 -2.23 -5.64
C PHE A 41 5.10 -3.18 -6.37
N PRO A 42 4.21 -2.69 -7.24
CA PRO A 42 3.27 -3.53 -7.99
C PRO A 42 3.97 -4.14 -9.22
N ASP A 43 4.61 -5.29 -9.01
CA ASP A 43 5.42 -6.02 -10.00
C ASP A 43 4.67 -7.17 -10.69
N LYS A 44 3.50 -7.59 -10.17
CA LYS A 44 2.76 -8.72 -10.73
C LYS A 44 1.67 -8.25 -11.69
N PRO A 45 1.71 -8.62 -12.98
CA PRO A 45 0.62 -8.31 -13.91
C PRO A 45 -0.58 -9.24 -13.66
N ILE A 46 -1.79 -8.66 -13.67
CA ILE A 46 -3.06 -9.39 -13.61
C ILE A 46 -3.76 -9.27 -14.96
N THR A 47 -4.13 -10.42 -15.52
CA THR A 47 -4.84 -10.50 -16.81
C THR A 47 -6.34 -10.65 -16.61
N LYS A 48 -7.14 -10.10 -17.51
CA LYS A 48 -8.59 -10.32 -17.56
C LYS A 48 -9.01 -10.54 -19.02
N LYS A 49 -10.08 -11.32 -19.21
CA LYS A 49 -10.77 -11.36 -20.50
C LYS A 49 -11.82 -10.24 -20.55
N PRO A 50 -12.04 -9.62 -21.71
CA PRO A 50 -13.10 -8.65 -21.86
C PRO A 50 -14.47 -9.30 -21.63
N LEU A 51 -15.48 -8.47 -21.43
CA LEU A 51 -16.87 -8.93 -21.41
C LEU A 51 -17.23 -9.53 -22.77
N GLU A 52 -18.24 -10.41 -22.81
CA GLU A 52 -18.78 -11.02 -24.04
C GLU A 52 -17.83 -12.00 -24.76
N VAL A 53 -16.72 -12.41 -24.14
CA VAL A 53 -15.79 -13.42 -24.71
C VAL A 53 -15.92 -14.77 -24.01
N ARG A 54 -15.92 -15.85 -24.80
CA ARG A 54 -15.94 -17.23 -24.28
C ARG A 54 -14.61 -17.65 -23.64
N MET A 55 -14.62 -18.77 -22.91
CA MET A 55 -13.41 -19.43 -22.43
C MET A 55 -12.60 -20.00 -23.62
N GLY A 56 -11.28 -20.23 -23.45
CA GLY A 56 -10.37 -20.62 -24.54
C GLY A 56 -9.61 -19.44 -25.19
N SER A 57 -9.10 -19.61 -26.41
CA SER A 57 -8.40 -18.56 -27.20
C SER A 57 -7.18 -17.90 -26.55
N GLY A 58 -6.53 -18.58 -25.60
CA GLY A 58 -5.30 -18.11 -24.95
C GLY A 58 -5.52 -17.25 -23.69
N LYS A 59 -4.41 -16.66 -23.21
CA LYS A 59 -4.38 -15.82 -22.00
C LYS A 59 -4.90 -14.42 -22.33
N GLY A 60 -5.69 -13.83 -21.43
CA GLY A 60 -6.22 -12.48 -21.60
C GLY A 60 -5.13 -11.40 -21.51
N ASN A 61 -5.52 -10.17 -21.84
CA ASN A 61 -4.64 -9.00 -21.78
C ASN A 61 -4.32 -8.60 -20.33
N VAL A 62 -3.15 -8.00 -20.10
CA VAL A 62 -2.78 -7.44 -18.80
C VAL A 62 -3.60 -6.18 -18.53
N GLU A 63 -4.40 -6.19 -17.47
CA GLU A 63 -5.28 -5.08 -17.10
C GLU A 63 -4.67 -4.15 -16.05
N TYR A 64 -4.05 -4.74 -15.02
CA TYR A 64 -3.50 -3.98 -13.91
C TYR A 64 -2.37 -4.73 -13.21
N TRP A 65 -1.60 -3.99 -12.42
CA TRP A 65 -0.47 -4.51 -11.67
C TRP A 65 -0.80 -4.54 -10.18
N VAL A 66 -0.32 -5.59 -9.52
CA VAL A 66 -0.50 -5.79 -8.08
C VAL A 66 0.82 -6.07 -7.37
N ALA A 67 0.93 -5.61 -6.13
CA ALA A 67 1.94 -6.05 -5.18
C ALA A 67 1.39 -7.24 -4.37
N LYS A 68 2.21 -8.29 -4.21
CA LYS A 68 1.88 -9.41 -3.31
C LYS A 68 2.28 -9.04 -1.88
N VAL A 69 1.30 -8.81 -1.01
CA VAL A 69 1.54 -8.44 0.39
C VAL A 69 1.35 -9.64 1.30
N LYS A 70 2.37 -9.93 2.11
CA LYS A 70 2.33 -10.95 3.17
C LYS A 70 2.15 -10.29 4.55
N PRO A 71 1.56 -10.99 5.53
CA PRO A 71 1.58 -10.56 6.92
C PRO A 71 2.99 -10.21 7.38
N GLY A 72 3.12 -9.10 8.08
CA GLY A 72 4.39 -8.60 8.59
C GLY A 72 5.16 -7.67 7.65
N CYS A 73 4.74 -7.53 6.39
CA CYS A 73 5.37 -6.61 5.43
C CYS A 73 5.12 -5.15 5.84
N VAL A 74 6.17 -4.34 5.86
CA VAL A 74 6.05 -2.88 6.01
C VAL A 74 5.71 -2.28 4.64
N LEU A 75 4.66 -1.46 4.59
CA LEU A 75 4.01 -0.97 3.38
C LEU A 75 4.44 0.46 3.06
N TYR A 76 4.41 1.30 4.09
CA TYR A 76 4.84 2.69 4.04
C TYR A 76 5.70 2.98 5.26
N GLU A 77 6.65 3.90 5.09
CA GLU A 77 7.40 4.49 6.19
C GLU A 77 7.36 6.01 6.07
N VAL A 78 7.41 6.70 7.21
CA VAL A 78 7.46 8.17 7.28
C VAL A 78 8.46 8.63 8.34
N GLU A 79 9.10 9.76 8.07
CA GLU A 79 10.07 10.44 8.92
C GLU A 79 9.81 11.95 8.90
N GLY A 80 10.20 12.65 9.98
CA GLY A 80 10.12 14.11 10.05
C GLY A 80 8.71 14.64 10.38
N VAL A 81 7.91 13.84 11.09
CA VAL A 81 6.61 14.23 11.65
C VAL A 81 6.46 13.66 13.05
N SER A 82 5.59 14.22 13.89
CA SER A 82 5.32 13.66 15.22
C SER A 82 4.57 12.32 15.14
N GLU A 83 4.70 11.47 16.16
CA GLU A 83 3.98 10.18 16.22
C GLU A 83 2.47 10.36 16.07
N LEU A 84 1.89 11.38 16.72
CA LEU A 84 0.45 11.65 16.66
C LEU A 84 0.00 11.96 15.23
N VAL A 85 0.80 12.73 14.48
CA VAL A 85 0.54 13.01 13.06
C VAL A 85 0.73 11.76 12.22
N ALA A 86 1.77 10.95 12.47
CA ALA A 86 2.01 9.71 11.74
C ALA A 86 0.88 8.69 11.94
N ARG A 87 0.43 8.49 13.18
CA ARG A 87 -0.69 7.59 13.52
C ARG A 87 -1.95 7.96 12.77
N GLU A 88 -2.30 9.23 12.76
CA GLU A 88 -3.53 9.70 12.12
C GLU A 88 -3.42 9.65 10.58
N ALA A 89 -2.25 10.01 10.01
CA ALA A 89 -1.97 9.83 8.58
C ALA A 89 -2.16 8.35 8.15
N PHE A 90 -1.64 7.43 8.96
CA PHE A 90 -1.71 6.00 8.70
C PHE A 90 -3.09 5.40 8.94
N ARG A 91 -3.88 5.93 9.88
CA ARG A 91 -5.29 5.58 10.05
C ARG A 91 -6.09 5.89 8.78
N LEU A 92 -5.88 7.09 8.21
CA LEU A 92 -6.51 7.49 6.96
C LEU A 92 -6.03 6.67 5.75
N ALA A 93 -4.74 6.33 5.72
CA ALA A 93 -4.18 5.45 4.71
C ALA A 93 -4.78 4.05 4.78
N ALA A 94 -4.89 3.47 5.97
CA ALA A 94 -5.47 2.16 6.22
C ALA A 94 -6.90 2.02 5.67
N ALA A 95 -7.71 3.08 5.77
CA ALA A 95 -9.07 3.11 5.21
C ALA A 95 -9.13 2.99 3.67
N LYS A 96 -8.00 3.12 2.96
CA LYS A 96 -7.90 2.93 1.50
C LYS A 96 -7.43 1.53 1.10
N LEU A 97 -7.12 0.69 2.08
CA LEU A 97 -6.44 -0.58 1.87
C LEU A 97 -7.40 -1.75 2.08
N PRO A 98 -7.28 -2.83 1.29
CA PRO A 98 -8.16 -3.99 1.37
C PRO A 98 -7.75 -4.98 2.48
N VAL A 99 -6.82 -4.63 3.37
CA VAL A 99 -6.26 -5.51 4.41
C VAL A 99 -6.13 -4.78 5.73
N GLN A 100 -6.09 -5.55 6.82
CA GLN A 100 -5.84 -4.99 8.14
C GLN A 100 -4.36 -4.59 8.26
N THR A 101 -4.11 -3.46 8.90
CA THR A 101 -2.77 -2.90 9.08
C THR A 101 -2.54 -2.47 10.52
N ALA A 102 -1.27 -2.44 10.92
CA ALA A 102 -0.82 -1.99 12.23
C ALA A 102 0.19 -0.84 12.08
N PHE A 103 0.15 0.10 13.03
CA PHE A 103 1.19 1.11 13.19
C PHE A 103 2.41 0.48 13.88
N VAL A 104 3.61 0.81 13.41
CA VAL A 104 4.87 0.34 14.01
C VAL A 104 5.88 1.48 14.10
N ASN A 105 6.72 1.42 15.15
CA ASN A 105 7.83 2.35 15.35
C ASN A 105 9.15 1.64 15.08
N ARG A 106 10.16 2.38 14.62
CA ARG A 106 11.51 1.87 14.49
C ARG A 106 12.07 1.57 15.88
N MET A 107 12.41 0.31 16.14
CA MET A 107 13.20 -0.07 17.32
C MET A 107 14.68 -0.07 16.94
N VAL A 108 15.50 0.59 17.75
CA VAL A 108 16.96 0.42 17.72
C VAL A 108 17.26 -0.66 18.76
N MET A 109 17.84 -1.77 18.31
CA MET A 109 18.46 -2.77 19.17
C MET A 109 19.93 -2.43 19.34
#